data_AF-A0A2E6W0G3-F1
#
_entry.id   AF-A0A2E6W0G3-F1
#
_cell.length_a   1.000
_cell.length_b   1.000
_cell.length_c   1.000
_cell.angle_alpha   90.00
_cell.angle_beta   90.00
_cell.angle_gamma   90.00
#
_symmetry.space_group_name_H-M   'P 1'
#
loop_
_entity.id
_entity.type
_entity.pdbx_description
1 polymer ?
#
loop_
_entity_poly.entity_id
_entity_poly.type
_entity_poly.pdbx_seq_one_letter_code
_entity_poly.pdbx_strand_id
1 'polypeptide(L)'
;MQEVSIIGYGQSSYEKKTTHSLTSILADATRLALNSAGLTIQEIDGLAVGSFQLHPDNAVTLAEQFGISISWAYMVTAGSGGPIAAVLNAIRAVEAGHVQNVLVVVGDSYNVQELFDMMDNLNGAVRDYLAPHGFGGPNGLFAMVTNKHMQKFGTTREQLGRICIDQRKNAMPKRKRPIP
;
A
#
# COMPACT_ATOMS: atom_id res chain seq x y z
N MET A 1 -4.37 29.31 -0.14
CA MET A 1 -4.25 27.85 -0.01
C MET A 1 -3.04 27.47 -0.84
N GLN A 2 -2.07 26.75 -0.29
CA GLN A 2 -0.91 26.32 -1.08
C GLN A 2 -1.35 25.32 -2.14
N GLU A 3 -0.77 25.40 -3.33
CA GLU A 3 -1.04 24.43 -4.41
C GLU A 3 -0.26 23.15 -4.13
N VAL A 4 -0.96 22.01 -4.03
CA VAL A 4 -0.34 20.71 -3.77
C VAL A 4 -0.39 19.87 -5.04
N SER A 5 0.75 19.28 -5.40
CA SER A 5 0.92 18.46 -6.60
C SER A 5 1.64 17.15 -6.31
N ILE A 6 1.29 16.10 -7.06
CA ILE A 6 2.06 14.85 -7.09
C ILE A 6 3.13 15.01 -8.17
N ILE A 7 4.38 15.17 -7.76
CA ILE A 7 5.50 15.46 -8.65
C ILE A 7 6.30 14.21 -9.07
N GLY A 8 6.06 13.06 -8.43
CA GLY A 8 6.71 11.80 -8.79
C GLY A 8 5.97 10.57 -8.28
N TYR A 9 6.33 9.42 -8.84
CA TYR A 9 5.79 8.11 -8.51
C TYR A 9 6.83 7.02 -8.79
N GLY A 10 6.78 5.93 -8.01
CA GLY A 10 7.69 4.81 -8.16
C GLY A 10 7.10 3.56 -7.56
N GLN A 11 7.48 2.42 -8.11
CA GLN A 11 7.15 1.11 -7.56
C GLN A 11 8.36 0.20 -7.76
N SER A 12 8.66 -0.61 -6.75
CA SER A 12 9.59 -1.72 -6.90
C SER A 12 9.04 -2.76 -7.88
N SER A 13 9.90 -3.70 -8.31
CA SER A 13 9.44 -4.85 -9.07
C SER A 13 8.48 -5.71 -8.23
N TYR A 14 7.36 -6.12 -8.84
CA TYR A 14 6.44 -7.06 -8.20
C TYR A 14 6.89 -8.49 -8.39
N GLU A 15 7.07 -9.21 -7.28
CA GLU A 15 7.49 -10.60 -7.27
C GLU A 15 6.47 -11.44 -6.52
N LYS A 16 6.16 -12.65 -7.03
CA LYS A 16 5.26 -13.58 -6.34
C LYS A 16 5.89 -14.17 -5.07
N LYS A 17 7.21 -14.26 -5.07
CA LYS A 17 8.06 -14.71 -3.96
C LYS A 17 9.31 -13.88 -4.04
N THR A 18 9.68 -13.25 -2.94
CA THR A 18 10.86 -12.41 -2.88
C THR A 18 11.77 -12.87 -1.75
N THR A 19 13.06 -12.67 -1.94
CA THR A 19 14.09 -12.82 -0.89
C THR A 19 14.57 -11.46 -0.39
N HIS A 20 14.08 -10.37 -0.99
CA HIS A 20 14.42 -9.02 -0.58
C HIS A 20 13.70 -8.67 0.72
N SER A 21 14.41 -7.97 1.61
CA SER A 21 13.80 -7.45 2.83
C SER A 21 12.79 -6.35 2.50
N LEU A 22 11.81 -6.16 3.40
CA LEU A 22 10.85 -5.06 3.31
C LEU A 22 11.55 -3.71 3.11
N THR A 23 12.55 -3.38 3.93
CA THR A 23 13.30 -2.12 3.81
C THR A 23 13.96 -1.96 2.44
N SER A 24 14.52 -3.03 1.87
CA SER A 24 15.09 -2.98 0.51
C SER A 24 14.04 -2.65 -0.54
N ILE A 25 12.85 -3.26 -0.43
CA ILE A 25 11.74 -3.03 -1.35
C ILE A 25 11.22 -1.58 -1.24
N LEU A 26 11.06 -1.08 0.00
CA LEU A 26 10.66 0.31 0.25
C LEU A 26 11.71 1.30 -0.25
N ALA A 27 13.00 1.01 -0.06
CA ALA A 27 14.11 1.84 -0.55
C ALA A 27 14.13 1.90 -2.09
N ASP A 28 13.90 0.77 -2.77
CA ASP A 28 13.84 0.74 -4.24
C ASP A 28 12.65 1.52 -4.80
N ALA A 29 11.47 1.34 -4.21
CA ALA A 29 10.28 2.12 -4.57
C ALA A 29 10.51 3.62 -4.36
N THR A 30 11.13 3.98 -3.22
CA THR A 30 11.50 5.36 -2.87
C THR A 30 12.46 5.95 -3.90
N ARG A 31 13.56 5.26 -4.22
CA ARG A 31 14.54 5.70 -5.21
C ARG A 31 13.89 5.95 -6.58
N LEU A 32 12.99 5.07 -7.02
CA LEU A 32 12.29 5.24 -8.29
C LEU A 32 11.32 6.43 -8.26
N ALA A 33 10.63 6.66 -7.14
CA ALA A 33 9.75 7.81 -6.97
C ALA A 33 10.53 9.14 -7.01
N LEU A 34 11.62 9.22 -6.26
CA LEU A 34 12.50 10.39 -6.23
C LEU A 34 13.11 10.69 -7.60
N ASN A 35 13.61 9.67 -8.30
CA ASN A 35 14.15 9.81 -9.64
C ASN A 35 13.10 10.36 -10.63
N SER A 36 11.84 9.94 -10.51
CA SER A 36 10.76 10.47 -11.36
C SER A 36 10.39 11.92 -11.03
N ALA A 37 10.58 12.34 -9.77
CA ALA A 37 10.35 13.70 -9.30
C ALA A 37 11.53 14.65 -9.57
N GLY A 38 12.72 14.10 -9.89
CA GLY A 38 13.95 14.89 -9.97
C GLY A 38 14.45 15.37 -8.60
N LEU A 39 14.09 14.68 -7.53
CA LEU A 39 14.49 15.00 -6.16
C LEU A 39 15.51 14.01 -5.62
N THR A 40 16.21 14.44 -4.58
CA THR A 40 17.04 13.62 -3.71
C THR A 40 16.29 13.27 -2.42
N ILE A 41 16.72 12.21 -1.72
CA ILE A 41 16.07 11.81 -0.47
C ILE A 41 16.20 12.90 0.61
N GLN A 42 17.27 13.71 0.57
CA GLN A 42 17.54 14.81 1.49
C GLN A 42 16.52 15.96 1.39
N GLU A 43 15.75 16.04 0.30
CA GLU A 43 14.73 17.07 0.11
C GLU A 43 13.38 16.69 0.73
N ILE A 44 13.24 15.47 1.27
CA ILE A 44 12.03 14.97 1.90
C ILE A 44 12.01 15.37 3.38
N ASP A 45 10.98 16.13 3.78
CA ASP A 45 10.77 16.58 5.16
C ASP A 45 9.51 15.98 5.82
N GLY A 46 8.70 15.25 5.04
CA GLY A 46 7.57 14.45 5.55
C GLY A 46 7.60 12.99 5.08
N LEU A 47 7.27 12.06 5.97
CA LEU A 47 7.21 10.63 5.64
C LEU A 47 5.91 9.98 6.11
N ALA A 48 5.14 9.46 5.16
CA ALA A 48 4.05 8.54 5.42
C ALA A 48 4.46 7.11 5.03
N VAL A 49 4.37 6.18 5.97
CA VAL A 49 4.69 4.76 5.72
C VAL A 49 3.50 3.85 6.02
N GLY A 50 3.28 2.87 5.15
CA GLY A 50 2.26 1.84 5.33
C GLY A 50 2.82 0.45 5.07
N SER A 51 2.70 -0.42 6.07
CA SER A 51 3.07 -1.82 5.98
C SER A 51 2.46 -2.56 7.16
N PHE A 52 2.09 -3.82 6.94
CA PHE A 52 1.65 -4.74 7.97
C PHE A 52 2.81 -5.54 8.59
N GLN A 53 3.99 -5.55 7.97
CA GLN A 53 5.21 -6.22 8.47
C GLN A 53 6.20 -5.28 9.16
N LEU A 54 6.01 -3.97 9.06
CA LEU A 54 6.97 -3.01 9.58
C LEU A 54 7.05 -2.99 11.11
N HIS A 55 6.00 -3.40 11.84
CA HIS A 55 6.00 -3.37 13.30
C HIS A 55 7.17 -4.18 13.92
N PRO A 56 7.85 -3.67 14.96
CA PRO A 56 7.54 -2.46 15.73
C PRO A 56 8.04 -1.14 15.11
N ASP A 57 8.75 -1.20 13.98
CA ASP A 57 9.25 -0.03 13.28
C ASP A 57 8.10 0.83 12.73
N ASN A 58 8.40 2.09 12.47
CA ASN A 58 7.44 3.10 12.02
C ASN A 58 8.11 4.12 11.09
N ALA A 59 7.37 5.17 10.72
CA ALA A 59 7.88 6.24 9.85
C ALA A 59 9.19 6.86 10.36
N VAL A 60 9.34 7.06 11.67
CA VAL A 60 10.55 7.66 12.26
C VAL A 60 11.74 6.70 12.14
N THR A 61 11.55 5.42 12.44
CA THR A 61 12.60 4.41 12.28
C THR A 61 13.03 4.26 10.82
N LEU A 62 12.08 4.31 9.89
CA LEU A 62 12.40 4.26 8.46
C LEU A 62 13.13 5.53 7.98
N ALA A 63 12.79 6.70 8.52
CA ALA A 63 13.54 7.93 8.25
C ALA A 63 14.99 7.85 8.73
N GLU A 64 15.23 7.24 9.90
CA GLU A 64 16.59 6.94 10.38
C GLU A 64 17.33 6.00 9.43
N GLN A 65 16.69 4.92 8.98
CA GLN A 65 17.27 3.98 8.00
C GLN A 65 17.58 4.65 6.65
N PHE A 66 16.77 5.63 6.24
CA PHE A 66 17.00 6.43 5.03
C PHE A 66 18.01 7.56 5.25
N GLY A 67 18.42 7.82 6.50
CA GLY A 67 19.37 8.88 6.84
C GLY A 67 18.81 10.29 6.66
N ILE A 68 17.51 10.49 6.90
CA ILE A 68 16.84 11.79 6.76
C ILE A 68 16.20 12.26 8.07
N SER A 69 16.10 13.58 8.21
CA SER A 69 15.34 14.22 9.28
C SER A 69 14.00 14.66 8.73
N ILE A 70 12.92 14.33 9.44
CA ILE A 70 11.55 14.65 9.05
C ILE A 70 10.91 15.53 10.14
N SER A 71 10.09 16.50 9.74
CA SER A 71 9.25 17.30 10.65
C SER A 71 7.85 16.71 10.82
N TRP A 72 7.46 15.77 9.95
CA TRP A 72 6.16 15.12 9.97
C TRP A 72 6.26 13.64 9.63
N ALA A 73 5.57 12.82 10.42
CA ALA A 73 5.54 11.38 10.30
C ALA A 73 4.09 10.88 10.34
N TYR A 74 3.73 9.93 9.47
CA TYR A 74 2.40 9.33 9.47
C TYR A 74 2.46 7.82 9.25
N MET A 75 1.82 7.08 10.15
CA MET A 75 1.59 5.64 10.00
C MET A 75 0.24 5.41 9.33
N VAL A 76 0.25 4.66 8.23
CA VAL A 76 -0.96 4.33 7.48
C VAL A 76 -1.72 3.20 8.18
N THR A 77 -3.00 3.45 8.53
CA THR A 77 -3.81 2.51 9.35
C THR A 77 -5.05 1.96 8.64
N ALA A 78 -5.46 2.50 7.49
CA ALA A 78 -6.72 2.14 6.83
C ALA A 78 -6.59 0.97 5.82
N GLY A 79 -5.69 0.02 6.07
CA GLY A 79 -5.47 -1.16 5.23
C GLY A 79 -5.31 -0.81 3.74
N SER A 80 -6.11 -1.44 2.87
CA SER A 80 -6.05 -1.21 1.42
C SER A 80 -6.48 0.19 0.96
N GLY A 81 -7.28 0.92 1.76
CA GLY A 81 -7.60 2.34 1.53
C GLY A 81 -6.54 3.30 2.12
N GLY A 82 -5.62 2.74 2.89
CA GLY A 82 -4.56 3.46 3.60
C GLY A 82 -3.71 4.38 2.73
N PRO A 83 -3.16 3.95 1.59
CA PRO A 83 -2.30 4.78 0.76
C PRO A 83 -3.02 6.06 0.28
N ILE A 84 -4.30 5.98 -0.08
CA ILE A 84 -5.09 7.15 -0.48
C ILE A 84 -5.32 8.08 0.72
N ALA A 85 -5.65 7.52 1.88
CA ALA A 85 -5.78 8.31 3.11
C ALA A 85 -4.46 9.01 3.50
N ALA A 86 -3.33 8.35 3.26
CA ALA A 86 -1.99 8.91 3.49
C ALA A 86 -1.73 10.13 2.60
N VAL A 87 -2.06 10.03 1.31
CA VAL A 87 -1.97 11.16 0.37
C VAL A 87 -2.88 12.32 0.82
N LEU A 88 -4.11 12.03 1.25
CA LEU A 88 -5.02 13.06 1.77
C LEU A 88 -4.47 13.75 3.03
N ASN A 89 -3.81 13.01 3.93
CA ASN A 89 -3.18 13.58 5.11
C ASN A 89 -1.90 14.37 4.78
N ALA A 90 -1.12 13.91 3.78
CA ALA A 90 0.03 14.64 3.27
C ALA A 90 -0.38 16.00 2.66
N ILE A 91 -1.45 16.04 1.85
CA ILE A 91 -2.01 17.27 1.29
C ILE A 91 -2.31 18.27 2.41
N ARG A 92 -3.01 17.83 3.46
CA ARG A 92 -3.35 18.69 4.61
C ARG A 92 -2.11 19.18 5.36
N ALA A 93 -1.07 18.34 5.47
CA ALA A 93 0.17 18.71 6.13
C ALA A 93 0.93 19.79 5.34
N VAL A 94 0.94 19.70 4.00
CA VAL A 94 1.50 20.73 3.11
C VAL A 94 0.67 22.01 3.17
N GLU A 95 -0.65 21.92 3.05
CA GLU A 95 -1.55 23.09 3.14
C GLU A 95 -1.43 23.85 4.47
N ALA A 96 -1.18 23.13 5.56
CA ALA A 96 -0.93 23.70 6.89
C ALA A 96 0.48 24.29 7.06
N GLY A 97 1.38 24.09 6.08
CA GLY A 97 2.76 24.56 6.12
C GLY A 97 3.67 23.78 7.07
N HIS A 98 3.30 22.55 7.45
CA HIS A 98 4.13 21.70 8.32
C HIS A 98 5.31 21.04 7.58
N VAL A 99 5.14 20.82 6.27
CA VAL A 99 6.07 20.11 5.37
C VAL A 99 5.98 20.68 3.97
N GLN A 100 7.07 20.56 3.20
CA GLN A 100 7.11 20.92 1.79
C GLN A 100 7.04 19.68 0.87
N ASN A 101 7.80 18.63 1.18
CA ASN A 101 7.94 17.45 0.35
C ASN A 101 7.65 16.19 1.16
N VAL A 102 6.50 15.56 0.87
CA VAL A 102 6.07 14.35 1.56
C VAL A 102 6.30 13.12 0.70
N LEU A 103 7.07 12.16 1.21
CA LEU A 103 7.17 10.83 0.64
C LEU A 103 6.07 9.94 1.24
N VAL A 104 5.22 9.37 0.39
CA VAL A 104 4.25 8.33 0.77
C VAL A 104 4.77 7.00 0.22
N VAL A 105 5.20 6.11 1.10
CA VAL A 105 5.76 4.80 0.71
C VAL A 105 5.02 3.67 1.42
N VAL A 106 4.58 2.69 0.65
CA VAL A 106 3.85 1.53 1.18
C VAL A 106 4.36 0.25 0.56
N GLY A 107 4.37 -0.83 1.33
CA GLY A 107 4.83 -2.12 0.83
C GLY A 107 4.84 -3.19 1.91
N ASP A 108 4.84 -4.44 1.46
CA ASP A 108 4.97 -5.63 2.29
C ASP A 108 5.73 -6.70 1.49
N SER A 109 6.41 -7.60 2.20
CA SER A 109 7.22 -8.69 1.66
C SER A 109 6.95 -9.99 2.43
N TYR A 110 5.90 -10.72 2.05
CA TYR A 110 5.51 -11.95 2.73
C TYR A 110 6.08 -13.20 2.08
N ASN A 111 6.50 -14.16 2.92
CA ASN A 111 6.39 -15.57 2.54
C ASN A 111 4.97 -16.12 2.79
N VAL A 112 4.68 -17.33 2.32
CA VAL A 112 3.33 -17.91 2.42
C VAL A 112 2.86 -18.08 3.87
N GLN A 113 3.73 -18.54 4.76
CA GLN A 113 3.39 -18.75 6.17
C GLN A 113 3.16 -17.40 6.86
N GLU A 114 4.07 -16.44 6.68
CA GLU A 114 3.95 -15.09 7.24
C GLU A 114 2.66 -14.38 6.78
N LEU A 115 2.25 -14.59 5.52
CA LEU A 115 1.00 -14.04 5.02
C LEU A 115 -0.21 -14.63 5.77
N PHE A 116 -0.24 -15.95 5.98
CA PHE A 116 -1.32 -16.58 6.74
C PHE A 116 -1.33 -16.14 8.19
N ASP A 117 -0.16 -16.11 8.83
CA ASP A 117 -0.04 -15.65 10.22
C ASP A 117 -0.48 -14.19 10.36
N MET A 118 -0.12 -13.31 9.41
CA MET A 118 -0.60 -11.93 9.38
C MET A 118 -2.10 -11.86 9.19
N MET A 119 -2.68 -12.66 8.28
CA MET A 119 -4.12 -12.69 8.03
C MET A 119 -4.92 -13.11 9.28
N ASP A 120 -4.44 -14.12 10.01
CA ASP A 120 -5.11 -14.60 11.22
C ASP A 120 -4.94 -13.63 12.40
N ASN A 121 -3.89 -12.80 12.38
CA ASN A 121 -3.60 -11.81 13.43
C ASN A 121 -3.86 -10.36 12.99
N LEU A 122 -4.61 -10.14 11.91
CA LEU A 122 -4.82 -8.81 11.30
C LEU A 122 -5.30 -7.77 12.32
N ASN A 123 -6.18 -8.17 13.23
CA ASN A 123 -6.59 -7.42 14.41
C ASN A 123 -7.22 -8.36 15.45
N GLY A 124 -7.53 -7.84 16.64
CA GLY A 124 -8.12 -8.63 17.73
C GLY A 124 -9.44 -9.30 17.36
N ALA A 125 -10.32 -8.60 16.62
CA ALA A 125 -11.61 -9.18 16.24
C ALA A 125 -11.45 -10.37 15.27
N VAL A 126 -10.51 -10.26 14.32
CA VAL A 126 -10.17 -11.36 13.41
C VAL A 126 -9.58 -12.54 14.19
N ARG A 127 -8.55 -12.28 15.00
CA ARG A 127 -7.85 -13.29 15.78
C ARG A 127 -8.76 -14.05 16.74
N ASP A 128 -9.64 -13.34 17.43
CA ASP A 128 -10.41 -13.92 18.53
C ASP A 128 -11.74 -14.52 18.07
N TYR A 129 -12.32 -14.05 16.95
CA TYR A 129 -13.68 -14.43 16.52
C TYR A 129 -13.83 -14.90 15.08
N LEU A 130 -12.80 -14.81 14.23
CA LEU A 130 -12.90 -15.22 12.82
C LEU A 130 -11.90 -16.32 12.48
N ALA A 131 -10.63 -16.11 12.81
CA ALA A 131 -9.56 -17.09 12.56
C ALA A 131 -9.87 -18.48 13.18
N PRO A 132 -10.39 -18.60 14.43
CA PRO A 132 -10.71 -19.90 15.02
C PRO A 132 -11.81 -20.67 14.28
N HIS A 133 -12.62 -19.99 13.46
CA HIS A 133 -13.68 -20.59 12.66
C HIS A 133 -13.26 -20.89 11.22
N GLY A 134 -11.97 -20.77 10.89
CA GLY A 134 -11.45 -21.14 9.57
C GLY A 134 -11.87 -20.18 8.46
N PHE A 135 -12.09 -18.90 8.77
CA PHE A 135 -12.48 -17.89 7.77
C PHE A 135 -11.43 -17.64 6.69
N GLY A 136 -10.18 -18.12 6.85
CA GLY A 136 -9.14 -18.04 5.82
C GLY A 136 -8.77 -16.59 5.47
N GLY A 137 -8.70 -15.73 6.47
CA GLY A 137 -8.41 -14.31 6.31
C GLY A 137 -9.50 -13.52 5.57
N PRO A 138 -9.14 -12.42 4.86
CA PRO A 138 -10.09 -11.55 4.19
C PRO A 138 -10.93 -12.25 3.11
N ASN A 139 -10.46 -13.36 2.53
CA ASN A 139 -11.18 -14.06 1.46
C ASN A 139 -12.52 -14.63 1.94
N GLY A 140 -12.59 -15.23 3.12
CA GLY A 140 -13.86 -15.74 3.65
C GLY A 140 -14.85 -14.61 3.97
N LEU A 141 -14.35 -13.48 4.49
CA LEU A 141 -15.16 -12.29 4.71
C LEU A 141 -15.74 -11.73 3.40
N PHE A 142 -14.89 -11.58 2.38
CA PHE A 142 -15.34 -11.12 1.07
C PHE A 142 -16.26 -12.13 0.38
N ALA A 143 -16.10 -13.44 0.61
CA ALA A 143 -17.02 -14.45 0.09
C ALA A 143 -18.43 -14.27 0.66
N MET A 144 -18.58 -13.98 1.96
CA MET A 144 -19.88 -13.70 2.57
C MET A 144 -20.53 -12.42 1.99
N VAL A 145 -19.74 -11.34 1.86
CA VAL A 145 -20.21 -10.08 1.27
C VAL A 145 -20.63 -10.29 -0.19
N THR A 146 -19.83 -11.04 -0.94
CA THR A 146 -20.12 -11.40 -2.34
C THR A 146 -21.41 -12.20 -2.44
N ASN A 147 -21.59 -13.23 -1.62
CA ASN A 147 -22.81 -14.04 -1.63
C ASN A 147 -24.06 -13.20 -1.30
N LYS A 148 -23.98 -12.33 -0.30
CA LYS A 148 -25.07 -11.40 0.05
C LYS A 148 -25.39 -10.45 -1.10
N HIS A 149 -24.37 -9.92 -1.79
CA HIS A 149 -24.56 -9.06 -2.95
C HIS A 149 -25.25 -9.81 -4.10
N MET A 150 -24.82 -11.04 -4.39
CA MET A 150 -25.43 -11.89 -5.41
C MET A 150 -26.91 -12.18 -5.09
N GLN A 151 -27.23 -12.53 -3.84
CA GLN A 151 -28.62 -12.77 -3.41
C GLN A 151 -29.49 -11.52 -3.51
N LYS A 152 -28.96 -10.35 -3.13
CA LYS A 152 -29.71 -9.09 -3.09
C LYS A 152 -29.91 -8.45 -4.46
N PHE A 153 -28.89 -8.50 -5.32
CA PHE A 153 -28.85 -7.75 -6.58
C PHE A 153 -28.80 -8.63 -7.83
N GLY A 154 -28.80 -9.96 -7.68
CA GLY A 154 -28.81 -10.89 -8.81
C GLY A 154 -27.48 -10.96 -9.57
N THR A 155 -26.38 -10.44 -9.01
CA THR A 155 -25.06 -10.54 -9.65
C THR A 155 -24.67 -12.00 -9.84
N THR A 156 -24.16 -12.34 -11.02
CA THR A 156 -23.80 -13.72 -11.37
C THR A 156 -22.29 -13.95 -11.25
N ARG A 157 -21.89 -15.22 -11.15
CA ARG A 157 -20.47 -15.61 -11.09
C ARG A 157 -19.73 -15.22 -12.37
N GLU A 158 -20.40 -15.28 -13.51
CA GLU A 158 -19.86 -14.93 -14.83
C GLU A 158 -19.53 -13.43 -14.90
N GLN A 159 -20.39 -12.58 -14.33
CA GLN A 159 -20.14 -11.14 -14.24
C GLN A 159 -18.91 -10.83 -13.38
N LEU A 160 -18.77 -11.47 -12.22
CA LEU A 160 -17.57 -11.35 -11.39
C LEU A 160 -16.33 -11.92 -12.09
N GLY A 161 -16.47 -13.06 -12.75
CA GLY A 161 -15.41 -13.70 -13.53
C GLY A 161 -14.89 -12.81 -14.66
N ARG A 162 -15.76 -11.98 -15.24
CA ARG A 162 -15.38 -11.02 -16.27
C ARG A 162 -14.38 -9.99 -15.77
N ILE A 163 -14.54 -9.49 -14.54
CA ILE A 163 -13.57 -8.58 -13.90
C ILE A 163 -12.19 -9.22 -13.86
N CYS A 164 -12.10 -10.48 -13.44
CA CYS A 164 -10.84 -11.21 -13.36
C CYS A 164 -10.19 -11.44 -14.73
N ILE A 165 -10.99 -11.65 -15.79
CA ILE A 165 -10.48 -11.80 -17.17
C ILE A 165 -9.94 -10.46 -17.67
N ASP A 166 -10.71 -9.38 -17.51
CA ASP A 166 -10.34 -8.06 -18.01
C ASP A 166 -9.12 -7.49 -17.27
N GLN A 167 -9.00 -7.72 -15.95
CA GLN A 167 -7.80 -7.37 -15.18
C GLN A 167 -6.56 -8.10 -15.69
N ARG A 168 -6.63 -9.43 -15.91
CA ARG A 168 -5.49 -10.19 -16.46
C ARG A 168 -5.09 -9.72 -17.85
N LYS A 169 -6.09 -9.45 -18.71
CA LYS A 169 -5.84 -8.89 -20.05
C LYS A 169 -5.15 -7.53 -19.99
N ASN A 170 -5.54 -6.67 -19.04
CA ASN A 170 -4.92 -5.35 -18.86
C ASN A 170 -3.50 -5.42 -18.28
N ALA A 171 -3.22 -6.43 -17.46
CA ALA A 171 -1.90 -6.66 -16.86
C ALA A 171 -0.89 -7.30 -17.83
N MET A 172 -1.33 -7.83 -18.98
CA MET A 172 -0.41 -8.34 -19.99
C MET A 172 0.52 -7.22 -20.47
N PRO A 173 1.81 -7.51 -20.70
CA PRO A 173 2.76 -6.50 -21.17
C PRO A 173 2.26 -5.90 -22.47
N LYS A 174 1.87 -4.62 -22.44
CA LYS A 174 1.56 -3.86 -23.65
C LYS A 174 2.88 -3.51 -24.32
N ARG A 175 2.97 -3.71 -25.64
CA ARG A 175 3.96 -3.00 -26.47
C ARG A 175 3.79 -1.51 -26.14
N LYS A 176 4.83 -0.87 -25.59
CA LYS A 176 4.81 0.54 -25.17
C LYS A 176 4.13 1.37 -26.27
N ARG A 177 2.92 1.87 -26.03
CA ARG A 177 2.37 2.93 -26.87
C ARG A 177 3.16 4.18 -26.50
N PRO A 178 3.76 4.91 -27.46
CA PRO A 178 4.26 6.23 -27.18
C PRO A 178 3.09 7.05 -26.60
N ILE A 179 3.34 7.66 -25.45
CA ILE A 179 2.42 8.65 -24.86
C ILE A 179 2.49 9.85 -25.81
N PRO A 180 1.35 10.41 -26.26
CA PRO A 180 1.34 11.60 -27.11
C PRO A 180 1.96 12.81 -26.41
#